data_AF-A0A3A6MWI8-F1
#
_entry.id   AF-A0A3A6MWI8-F1
#
_cell.length_a   1.000
_cell.length_b   1.000
_cell.length_c   1.000
_cell.angle_alpha   90.00
_cell.angle_beta   90.00
_cell.angle_gamma   90.00
#
_symmetry.space_group_name_H-M   'P 1'
#
loop_
_entity.id
_entity.type
_entity.pdbx_description
1 polymer ?
#
loop_
_entity_poly.entity_id
_entity_poly.type
_entity_poly.pdbx_seq_one_letter_code
_entity_poly.pdbx_strand_id
1 'polypeptide(L)'
;MIDMRETPYPESHGRLLLILVVLLLTLFLPPANGATVPAGDTAGMNDPAAGALSNDAPPAGSGPDPHGRLDCAECHGEQTAGQSPSATTLPADDVQLCQGCHPVAHLHPLGVAPQPWSVQEKDFPLPLGKGIQEGRIVCLTCHMIHRNDQNPYLLREFDPRDGRGRNALCFHCHLDQFPGKSPHSGDTADCKFCHVSLPQQNPPPAAPPDAHMQAACLLCHSNLPDAHFAGVNPFLDETVKQETLKGQIFFADGRVVCTSCHSPHAGRDDKFLLRPDYLALAKDSRAMNPHRRNYLCLSCHLAKPVKEQAPLRDGGDTVKLCNRCHHSEYARPDIHPVEIKPSHNVRIPEDLPLQDEQLTCATCHDSLLQMSCQNDAARGNPYFLRRKTESRNAFCFLCHIAESYKRLNPHKQLNEQGEIVEKTCLFCHAAIPDVNYIGPERVSFIVQDPNEYCIGCHPGFTGNHPAGVNHLVAPSPKIKAAVRTSVQRIGVELPLYKGKIICATCHNPHQEGVIKIDAAATGTERANKLRLKPGRNLSTECIGCHWDK
;
A
#
# COMPACT_ATOMS: atom_id res chain seq x y z
N MET A 1 -44.31 -47.47 -11.51
CA MET A 1 -45.68 -46.93 -11.35
C MET A 1 -45.54 -45.42 -11.44
N ILE A 2 -45.81 -44.83 -12.63
CA ILE A 2 -46.97 -43.93 -12.91
C ILE A 2 -46.79 -42.59 -12.16
N ASP A 3 -46.75 -41.39 -12.74
CA ASP A 3 -47.01 -40.84 -14.08
C ASP A 3 -46.28 -39.48 -14.18
N MET A 4 -45.85 -39.10 -15.39
CA MET A 4 -45.43 -37.74 -15.74
C MET A 4 -46.66 -36.97 -16.22
N ARG A 5 -46.87 -35.71 -15.78
CA ARG A 5 -47.72 -34.77 -16.52
C ARG A 5 -47.13 -33.37 -16.56
N GLU A 6 -47.02 -32.91 -17.79
CA GLU A 6 -46.52 -31.63 -18.26
C GLU A 6 -47.60 -30.52 -18.30
N THR A 7 -47.12 -29.28 -18.42
CA THR A 7 -47.71 -28.10 -19.11
C THR A 7 -48.84 -27.31 -18.40
N PRO A 8 -49.08 -26.00 -18.72
CA PRO A 8 -48.66 -25.28 -19.94
C PRO A 8 -48.13 -23.83 -19.84
N TYR A 9 -47.40 -23.45 -20.89
CA TYR A 9 -47.20 -22.07 -21.39
C TYR A 9 -48.50 -21.48 -21.95
N PRO A 10 -48.61 -20.14 -22.03
CA PRO A 10 -49.37 -19.50 -23.08
C PRO A 10 -48.47 -18.67 -24.02
N GLU A 11 -48.59 -18.93 -25.32
CA GLU A 11 -48.27 -17.99 -26.38
C GLU A 11 -49.35 -16.90 -26.45
N SER A 12 -48.98 -15.66 -26.80
CA SER A 12 -49.39 -15.07 -28.09
C SER A 12 -49.11 -13.55 -28.21
N HIS A 13 -48.92 -13.16 -29.48
CA HIS A 13 -49.04 -11.83 -30.09
C HIS A 13 -47.79 -10.94 -30.16
N GLY A 14 -47.15 -11.03 -31.33
CA GLY A 14 -46.19 -10.05 -31.80
C GLY A 14 -46.83 -8.74 -32.27
N ARG A 15 -45.98 -7.74 -32.43
CA ARG A 15 -46.14 -6.67 -33.41
C ARG A 15 -44.78 -6.23 -33.94
N LEU A 16 -44.71 -6.31 -35.26
CA LEU A 16 -43.73 -5.80 -36.18
C LEU A 16 -43.55 -4.28 -35.98
N LEU A 17 -42.31 -3.79 -35.85
CA LEU A 17 -41.97 -2.43 -36.25
C LEU A 17 -40.54 -2.39 -36.82
N LEU A 18 -40.47 -2.36 -38.15
CA LEU A 18 -39.37 -1.77 -38.91
C LEU A 18 -39.15 -0.32 -38.44
N ILE A 19 -37.91 0.17 -38.38
CA ILE A 19 -37.49 1.49 -38.92
C ILE A 19 -35.96 1.67 -38.84
N LEU A 20 -35.42 1.91 -40.03
CA LEU A 20 -34.20 2.60 -40.49
C LEU A 20 -32.92 2.67 -39.63
N VAL A 21 -31.88 2.12 -40.25
CA VAL A 21 -30.48 2.55 -40.22
C VAL A 21 -30.33 3.96 -40.82
N VAL A 22 -29.68 4.88 -40.11
CA VAL A 22 -29.10 6.11 -40.70
C VAL A 22 -27.66 6.26 -40.21
N LEU A 23 -26.73 6.12 -41.16
CA LEU A 23 -25.34 6.60 -41.09
C LEU A 23 -25.35 8.13 -40.96
N LEU A 24 -24.58 8.67 -40.02
CA LEU A 24 -24.08 10.05 -40.11
C LEU A 24 -22.66 10.13 -39.55
N LEU A 25 -21.71 10.12 -40.49
CA LEU A 25 -20.36 10.65 -40.35
C LEU A 25 -20.45 12.16 -40.13
N THR A 26 -19.92 12.67 -39.02
CA THR A 26 -19.45 14.05 -38.95
C THR A 26 -18.13 14.12 -38.19
N LEU A 27 -17.13 14.61 -38.93
CA LEU A 27 -15.81 15.04 -38.49
C LEU A 27 -15.94 16.24 -37.55
N PHE A 28 -15.37 16.15 -36.35
CA PHE A 28 -14.96 17.31 -35.57
C PHE A 28 -13.63 17.02 -34.86
N LEU A 29 -12.56 17.55 -35.45
CA LEU A 29 -11.27 17.79 -34.79
C LEU A 29 -11.37 19.12 -34.02
N PRO A 30 -10.88 19.20 -32.77
CA PRO A 30 -10.47 20.47 -32.17
C PRO A 30 -8.93 20.67 -32.31
N PRO A 31 -8.46 21.93 -32.23
CA PRO A 31 -7.10 22.33 -32.58
C PRO A 31 -6.07 22.07 -31.47
N ALA A 32 -4.80 22.16 -31.88
CA ALA A 32 -3.60 22.02 -31.08
C ALA A 32 -3.50 22.99 -29.90
N ASN A 33 -2.88 22.54 -28.81
CA ASN A 33 -2.00 23.37 -27.98
C ASN A 33 -0.97 22.48 -27.28
N GLY A 34 0.30 22.70 -27.64
CA GLY A 34 1.44 22.14 -26.95
C GLY A 34 1.74 22.92 -25.68
N ALA A 35 1.72 22.23 -24.54
CA ALA A 35 2.35 22.69 -23.31
C ALA A 35 3.28 21.57 -22.84
N THR A 36 4.58 21.83 -22.94
CA THR A 36 5.67 21.01 -22.39
C THR A 36 5.68 21.14 -20.88
N VAL A 37 5.56 20.02 -20.16
CA VAL A 37 5.85 19.91 -18.72
C VAL A 37 6.95 18.86 -18.54
N PRO A 38 8.02 19.14 -17.77
CA PRO A 38 9.20 18.28 -17.68
C PRO A 38 8.92 17.02 -16.85
N ALA A 39 9.44 15.89 -17.32
CA ALA A 39 9.43 14.61 -16.61
C ALA A 39 10.59 14.58 -15.59
N GLY A 40 10.24 14.49 -14.31
CA GLY A 40 11.16 14.17 -13.22
C GLY A 40 11.15 12.68 -12.89
N ASP A 41 12.31 12.18 -12.52
CA ASP A 41 12.73 10.78 -12.36
C ASP A 41 11.90 9.94 -11.35
N THR A 42 11.73 8.63 -11.63
CA THR A 42 11.27 7.65 -10.64
C THR A 42 12.11 6.37 -10.68
N ALA A 43 12.83 6.15 -9.58
CA ALA A 43 13.55 4.93 -9.22
C ALA A 43 12.59 3.81 -8.75
N GLY A 44 13.07 2.55 -8.84
CA GLY A 44 12.29 1.31 -8.79
C GLY A 44 11.81 0.81 -7.41
N MET A 45 10.82 -0.10 -7.46
CA MET A 45 10.10 -0.70 -6.32
C MET A 45 10.38 -2.20 -6.19
N ASN A 46 10.84 -2.62 -5.00
CA ASN A 46 10.79 -4.00 -4.52
C ASN A 46 9.73 -4.18 -3.45
N ASP A 47 9.18 -5.40 -3.41
CA ASP A 47 8.36 -5.99 -2.34
C ASP A 47 7.11 -5.17 -1.94
N PRO A 48 5.98 -5.79 -1.56
CA PRO A 48 4.84 -5.04 -1.07
C PRO A 48 5.10 -4.66 0.40
N ALA A 49 6.18 -3.93 0.66
CA ALA A 49 6.04 -2.77 1.53
C ALA A 49 5.16 -1.83 0.74
N ALA A 50 3.97 -1.51 1.25
CA ALA A 50 3.12 -0.55 0.57
C ALA A 50 3.94 0.68 0.21
N GLY A 51 3.64 1.30 -0.94
CA GLY A 51 4.25 2.55 -1.33
C GLY A 51 4.12 3.58 -0.23
N ALA A 52 5.15 3.65 0.62
CA ALA A 52 5.49 4.84 1.33
C ALA A 52 5.84 5.82 0.22
N LEU A 53 4.93 6.75 -0.04
CA LEU A 53 5.36 8.10 -0.37
C LEU A 53 6.46 8.39 0.65
N SER A 54 7.73 8.52 0.21
CA SER A 54 8.77 8.91 1.14
C SER A 54 8.29 10.19 1.81
N ASN A 55 8.13 10.15 3.13
CA ASN A 55 7.84 11.33 3.91
C ASN A 55 9.11 12.19 4.00
N ASP A 56 9.63 12.63 2.85
CA ASP A 56 10.69 13.62 2.74
C ASP A 56 10.15 15.05 2.99
N ALA A 57 8.98 15.18 3.61
CA ALA A 57 8.80 16.34 4.45
C ALA A 57 9.81 16.18 5.59
N PRO A 58 10.73 17.14 5.77
CA PRO A 58 11.60 17.11 6.94
C PRO A 58 10.71 16.86 8.15
N PRO A 59 11.07 15.96 9.08
CA PRO A 59 10.34 15.86 10.33
C PRO A 59 10.23 17.30 10.83
N ALA A 60 9.02 17.75 11.17
CA ALA A 60 8.85 19.08 11.73
C ALA A 60 9.94 19.23 12.81
N GLY A 61 10.95 20.08 12.57
CA GLY A 61 12.18 20.11 13.36
C GLY A 61 13.53 19.87 12.67
N SER A 62 13.65 19.47 11.38
CA SER A 62 15.00 19.32 10.78
C SER A 62 15.62 20.62 10.22
N GLY A 63 14.97 21.76 10.44
CA GLY A 63 15.54 23.08 10.17
C GLY A 63 16.36 23.58 11.37
N PRO A 64 17.32 24.50 11.17
CA PRO A 64 17.97 25.18 12.29
C PRO A 64 16.92 25.85 13.18
N ASP A 65 17.07 25.72 14.50
CA ASP A 65 16.16 26.32 15.48
C ASP A 65 15.96 27.82 15.17
N PRO A 66 14.73 28.26 14.86
CA PRO A 66 14.46 29.65 14.53
C PRO A 66 14.73 30.58 15.72
N HIS A 67 14.64 30.08 16.97
CA HIS A 67 14.89 30.90 18.17
C HIS A 67 16.35 31.35 18.28
N GLY A 68 17.30 30.54 17.82
CA GLY A 68 18.72 30.90 17.77
C GLY A 68 19.07 32.06 16.83
N ARG A 69 18.09 32.56 16.05
CA ARG A 69 18.25 33.70 15.13
C ARG A 69 17.48 34.95 15.55
N LEU A 70 16.66 34.86 16.60
CA LEU A 70 15.88 36.00 17.08
C LEU A 70 16.79 36.96 17.86
N ASP A 71 16.50 38.25 17.76
CA ASP A 71 17.15 39.22 18.63
C ASP A 71 16.67 39.01 20.08
N CYS A 72 17.58 39.10 21.04
CA CYS A 72 17.25 39.03 22.46
C CYS A 72 16.15 40.03 22.86
N ALA A 73 16.12 41.19 22.19
CA ALA A 73 15.13 42.24 22.40
C ALA A 73 13.70 41.80 22.07
N GLU A 74 13.51 40.81 21.21
CA GLU A 74 12.17 40.28 20.86
C GLU A 74 11.49 39.59 22.05
N CYS A 75 12.27 39.01 22.97
CA CYS A 75 11.75 38.34 24.17
C CYS A 75 11.95 39.17 25.44
N HIS A 76 13.00 39.99 25.50
CA HIS A 76 13.42 40.70 26.71
C HIS A 76 13.19 42.22 26.69
N GLY A 77 12.70 42.80 25.59
CA GLY A 77 12.53 44.25 25.41
C GLY A 77 13.84 45.00 25.09
N GLU A 78 13.77 46.32 24.87
CA GLU A 78 14.94 47.15 24.55
C GLU A 78 15.98 47.16 25.68
N GLN A 79 17.24 46.86 25.33
CA GLN A 79 18.35 46.79 26.27
C GLN A 79 19.10 48.13 26.38
N THR A 80 19.49 48.52 27.59
CA THR A 80 20.59 49.47 27.79
C THR A 80 21.93 48.75 27.56
N ALA A 81 22.79 49.32 26.71
CA ALA A 81 24.06 48.70 26.30
C ALA A 81 24.92 48.23 27.48
N GLY A 82 25.30 46.93 27.49
CA GLY A 82 26.31 46.37 28.39
C GLY A 82 25.82 45.43 29.50
N GLN A 83 24.53 45.10 29.59
CA GLN A 83 24.02 44.10 30.53
C GLN A 83 23.47 42.88 29.79
N SER A 84 23.93 41.68 30.17
CA SER A 84 23.24 40.44 29.76
C SER A 84 21.84 40.44 30.38
N PRO A 85 20.78 40.15 29.61
CA PRO A 85 19.43 40.10 30.15
C PRO A 85 19.39 39.08 31.30
N SER A 86 18.97 39.54 32.47
CA SER A 86 18.70 38.65 33.60
C SER A 86 17.51 37.76 33.25
N ALA A 87 17.48 36.53 33.75
CA ALA A 87 16.35 35.58 33.59
C ALA A 87 15.00 36.10 34.18
N THR A 88 14.96 37.33 34.70
CA THR A 88 13.80 38.00 35.31
C THR A 88 13.12 39.05 34.42
N THR A 89 13.64 39.35 33.22
CA THR A 89 13.05 40.32 32.28
C THR A 89 12.33 39.62 31.13
N LEU A 90 11.42 38.70 31.44
CA LEU A 90 10.36 38.35 30.49
C LEU A 90 9.15 39.24 30.80
N PRO A 91 8.27 39.54 29.82
CA PRO A 91 6.97 40.11 30.09
C PRO A 91 6.27 39.35 31.21
N ALA A 92 5.42 40.03 31.99
CA ALA A 92 4.75 39.42 33.14
C ALA A 92 3.94 38.17 32.77
N ASP A 93 3.50 38.06 31.50
CA ASP A 93 2.82 36.91 30.90
C ASP A 93 3.66 36.27 29.79
N ASP A 94 4.39 35.21 30.13
CA ASP A 94 5.23 34.47 29.18
C ASP A 94 4.39 33.64 28.18
N VAL A 95 3.20 33.18 28.59
CA VAL A 95 2.27 32.48 27.70
C VAL A 95 1.83 33.41 26.57
N GLN A 96 1.43 34.65 26.90
CA GLN A 96 1.02 35.62 25.88
C GLN A 96 2.16 35.98 24.93
N LEU A 97 3.39 36.12 25.44
CA LEU A 97 4.58 36.36 24.62
C LEU A 97 4.77 35.23 23.59
N CYS A 98 4.81 33.98 24.05
CA CYS A 98 5.01 32.83 23.16
C CYS A 98 3.88 32.69 22.13
N GLN A 99 2.64 32.96 22.53
CA GLN A 99 1.47 32.90 21.63
C GLN A 99 1.52 33.92 20.49
N GLY A 100 2.26 35.02 20.64
CA GLY A 100 2.46 36.00 19.57
C GLY A 100 3.12 35.40 18.33
N CYS A 101 4.00 34.42 18.52
CA CYS A 101 4.68 33.69 17.43
C CYS A 101 4.13 32.26 17.24
N HIS A 102 3.53 31.67 18.28
CA HIS A 102 2.93 30.34 18.27
C HIS A 102 1.41 30.41 18.49
N PRO A 103 0.62 30.83 17.47
CA PRO A 103 -0.81 31.06 17.61
C PRO A 103 -1.66 29.77 17.69
N VAL A 104 -1.04 28.59 17.53
CA VAL A 104 -1.75 27.31 17.42
C VAL A 104 -1.88 26.62 18.78
N ALA A 105 -2.89 25.76 18.91
CA ALA A 105 -3.32 25.05 20.13
C ALA A 105 -2.16 24.55 20.99
N HIS A 106 -2.32 24.77 22.29
CA HIS A 106 -1.39 24.29 23.30
C HIS A 106 -1.52 22.78 23.42
N LEU A 107 -0.44 22.07 23.10
CA LEU A 107 -0.38 20.62 23.14
C LEU A 107 -0.47 20.04 24.58
N HIS A 108 -0.49 20.92 25.57
CA HIS A 108 -0.82 20.67 26.97
C HIS A 108 -1.48 21.93 27.56
N PRO A 109 -2.48 21.83 28.46
CA PRO A 109 -3.07 23.00 29.09
C PRO A 109 -2.03 23.92 29.75
N LEU A 110 -2.04 25.21 29.40
CA LEU A 110 -1.20 26.26 30.02
C LEU A 110 -2.02 27.14 30.96
N GLY A 111 -1.35 27.83 31.87
CA GLY A 111 -1.99 28.69 32.87
C GLY A 111 -2.79 27.91 33.91
N VAL A 112 -2.57 26.59 34.02
CA VAL A 112 -3.17 25.71 35.02
C VAL A 112 -2.15 25.39 36.10
N ALA A 113 -2.60 25.30 37.35
CA ALA A 113 -1.76 24.76 38.41
C ALA A 113 -1.53 23.26 38.17
N PRO A 114 -0.32 22.73 38.41
CA PRO A 114 -0.13 21.29 38.45
C PRO A 114 -1.07 20.69 39.52
N GLN A 115 -1.68 19.54 39.22
CA GLN A 115 -2.47 18.80 40.22
C GLN A 115 -1.58 18.46 41.44
N PRO A 116 -2.14 18.25 42.64
CA PRO A 116 -1.34 17.98 43.84
C PRO A 116 -0.32 16.86 43.61
N TRP A 117 0.95 17.24 43.57
CA TRP A 117 2.08 16.32 43.41
C TRP A 117 2.36 15.67 44.76
N SER A 118 1.50 14.75 45.21
CA SER A 118 1.73 14.04 46.47
C SER A 118 2.66 12.84 46.25
N VAL A 119 3.91 13.11 45.87
CA VAL A 119 4.97 12.12 46.06
C VAL A 119 6.02 12.75 46.96
N GLN A 120 5.80 12.57 48.27
CA GLN A 120 6.84 12.66 49.31
C GLN A 120 7.56 14.01 49.45
N GLU A 121 6.85 15.12 49.64
CA GLU A 121 7.46 16.40 50.07
C GLU A 121 8.62 16.90 49.17
N LYS A 122 8.64 16.53 47.88
CA LYS A 122 9.63 17.02 46.92
C LYS A 122 9.08 18.19 46.11
N ASP A 123 9.95 19.17 45.86
CA ASP A 123 9.68 20.27 44.95
C ASP A 123 9.29 19.76 43.55
N PHE A 124 8.40 20.50 42.88
CA PHE A 124 7.96 20.19 41.54
C PHE A 124 9.17 20.18 40.57
N PRO A 125 9.36 19.13 39.75
CA PRO A 125 10.64 18.88 39.08
C PRO A 125 10.95 19.81 37.90
N LEU A 126 9.99 20.63 37.46
CA LEU A 126 10.13 21.54 36.32
C LEU A 126 9.87 22.99 36.74
N PRO A 127 10.40 24.00 36.04
CA PRO A 127 10.14 25.39 36.38
C PRO A 127 8.67 25.75 36.13
N LEU A 128 8.05 26.44 37.08
CA LEU A 128 6.71 27.00 36.91
C LEU A 128 6.77 28.46 36.47
N GLY A 129 5.67 28.95 35.95
CA GLY A 129 5.49 30.35 35.59
C GLY A 129 5.76 31.28 36.77
N LYS A 130 6.14 32.50 36.46
CA LYS A 130 6.42 33.58 37.42
C LYS A 130 5.44 34.73 37.20
N GLY A 131 5.36 35.66 38.16
CA GLY A 131 4.59 36.90 37.96
C GLY A 131 3.10 36.61 37.91
N ILE A 132 2.40 36.96 36.82
CA ILE A 132 0.95 36.70 36.74
C ILE A 132 0.62 35.21 36.55
N GLN A 133 1.59 34.42 36.09
CA GLN A 133 1.48 32.96 35.94
C GLN A 133 2.15 32.19 37.10
N GLU A 134 2.38 32.84 38.25
CA GLU A 134 3.08 32.23 39.40
C GLU A 134 2.50 30.86 39.78
N GLY A 135 3.37 29.84 39.81
CA GLY A 135 3.00 28.47 40.20
C GLY A 135 2.17 27.70 39.16
N ARG A 136 2.04 28.19 37.93
CA ARG A 136 1.27 27.55 36.84
C ARG A 136 2.20 26.95 35.79
N ILE A 137 1.69 25.97 35.06
CA ILE A 137 2.37 25.39 33.89
C ILE A 137 2.33 26.41 32.74
N VAL A 138 3.51 26.72 32.20
CA VAL A 138 3.72 27.68 31.11
C VAL A 138 4.61 27.07 30.02
N CYS A 139 4.81 27.76 28.90
CA CYS A 139 5.62 27.27 27.78
C CYS A 139 7.04 26.86 28.25
N LEU A 140 7.65 27.69 29.10
CA LEU A 140 9.00 27.48 29.62
C LEU A 140 9.12 26.38 30.68
N THR A 141 7.99 25.84 31.17
CA THR A 141 7.97 24.63 32.00
C THR A 141 8.53 23.44 31.22
N CYS A 142 8.14 23.32 29.96
CA CYS A 142 8.57 22.21 29.09
C CYS A 142 9.71 22.61 28.15
N HIS A 143 9.77 23.87 27.72
CA HIS A 143 10.77 24.34 26.76
C HIS A 143 11.96 25.04 27.44
N MET A 144 13.17 24.84 26.89
CA MET A 144 14.40 25.55 27.27
C MET A 144 14.98 26.29 26.06
N ILE A 145 14.52 27.52 25.84
CA ILE A 145 14.85 28.34 24.67
C ILE A 145 16.30 28.85 24.61
N HIS A 146 17.01 28.84 25.73
CA HIS A 146 18.42 29.27 25.80
C HIS A 146 19.41 28.11 25.62
N ARG A 147 18.93 26.89 25.36
CA ARG A 147 19.79 25.72 25.26
C ARG A 147 20.30 25.60 23.84
N ASN A 148 21.61 25.43 23.70
CA ASN A 148 22.31 25.32 22.42
C ASN A 148 22.39 23.85 21.93
N ASP A 149 21.50 22.98 22.42
CA ASP A 149 21.51 21.56 22.12
C ASP A 149 20.81 21.26 20.80
N GLN A 150 21.18 20.13 20.18
CA GLN A 150 20.61 19.63 18.92
C GLN A 150 19.18 19.10 19.10
N ASN A 151 18.44 19.57 20.11
CA ASN A 151 17.05 19.19 20.31
C ASN A 151 16.16 20.10 19.45
N PRO A 152 15.60 19.61 18.33
CA PRO A 152 14.82 20.44 17.42
C PRO A 152 13.48 20.94 18.00
N TYR A 153 13.11 20.49 19.21
CA TYR A 153 11.87 20.87 19.89
C TYR A 153 12.10 21.73 21.14
N LEU A 154 13.35 21.99 21.51
CA LEU A 154 13.73 22.72 22.72
C LEU A 154 13.12 22.15 24.01
N LEU A 155 12.69 20.88 24.01
CA LEU A 155 12.09 20.23 25.18
C LEU A 155 13.15 19.91 26.24
N ARG A 156 12.86 20.21 27.50
CA ARG A 156 13.72 19.86 28.63
C ARG A 156 13.89 18.34 28.71
N GLU A 157 15.13 17.91 28.93
CA GLU A 157 15.49 16.51 29.20
C GLU A 157 15.06 15.49 28.12
N PHE A 158 14.73 15.96 26.91
CA PHE A 158 14.48 15.10 25.76
C PHE A 158 15.80 14.66 25.12
N ASP A 159 16.09 13.36 25.16
CA ASP A 159 17.14 12.74 24.34
C ASP A 159 16.48 11.83 23.28
N PRO A 160 16.56 12.18 21.98
CA PRO A 160 15.96 11.37 20.92
C PRO A 160 16.53 9.94 20.84
N ARG A 161 17.65 9.64 21.52
CA ARG A 161 18.30 8.33 21.54
C ARG A 161 17.81 7.41 22.65
N ASP A 162 17.04 7.91 23.62
CA ASP A 162 16.64 7.14 24.80
C ASP A 162 15.46 6.17 24.56
N GLY A 163 14.89 6.19 23.34
CA GLY A 163 13.81 5.31 22.91
C GLY A 163 12.46 5.56 23.58
N ARG A 164 12.37 6.48 24.55
CA ARG A 164 11.12 6.84 25.26
C ARG A 164 10.33 7.92 24.52
N GLY A 165 10.96 8.58 23.55
CA GLY A 165 10.33 9.59 22.70
C GLY A 165 9.89 10.82 23.48
N ARG A 166 9.06 11.69 22.86
CA ARG A 166 8.63 12.95 23.48
C ARG A 166 7.77 12.75 24.73
N ASN A 167 7.17 11.56 24.88
CA ASN A 167 6.33 11.20 26.01
C ASN A 167 7.12 11.01 27.31
N ALA A 168 8.46 10.92 27.26
CA ALA A 168 9.30 10.88 28.46
C ALA A 168 9.01 12.07 29.39
N LEU A 169 8.82 13.27 28.83
CA LEU A 169 8.52 14.49 29.58
C LEU A 169 7.18 14.39 30.35
N CYS A 170 6.20 13.70 29.79
CA CYS A 170 4.89 13.52 30.43
C CYS A 170 5.01 12.77 31.76
N PHE A 171 5.93 11.82 31.88
CA PHE A 171 6.13 11.06 33.11
C PHE A 171 6.70 11.91 34.25
N HIS A 172 7.36 13.04 33.97
CA HIS A 172 7.82 13.98 35.00
C HIS A 172 6.67 14.69 35.72
N CYS A 173 5.47 14.70 35.14
CA CYS A 173 4.28 15.38 35.68
C CYS A 173 3.05 14.46 35.81
N HIS A 174 3.10 13.23 35.30
CA HIS A 174 2.00 12.28 35.41
C HIS A 174 2.37 10.93 36.03
N LEU A 175 3.67 10.63 36.21
CA LEU A 175 4.17 9.38 36.80
C LEU A 175 3.36 8.15 36.31
N ASP A 176 2.97 7.27 37.23
CA ASP A 176 2.22 6.03 36.97
C ASP A 176 0.76 6.28 36.55
N GLN A 177 0.28 7.53 36.55
CA GLN A 177 -1.08 7.89 36.14
C GLN A 177 -1.17 8.27 34.65
N PHE A 178 -0.05 8.34 33.93
CA PHE A 178 -0.06 8.61 32.49
C PHE A 178 -0.64 7.46 31.65
N PRO A 179 -0.29 6.18 31.90
CA PRO A 179 -0.85 5.06 31.15
C PRO A 179 -2.38 5.02 31.25
N GLY A 180 -3.06 5.10 30.10
CA GLY A 180 -4.53 5.03 30.02
C GLY A 180 -5.25 6.39 29.93
N LYS A 181 -4.53 7.51 30.05
CA LYS A 181 -5.10 8.84 29.70
C LYS A 181 -5.09 9.02 28.18
N SER A 182 -6.26 9.29 27.62
CA SER A 182 -6.45 9.51 26.17
C SER A 182 -7.14 10.86 25.97
N PRO A 183 -6.59 11.75 25.11
CA PRO A 183 -7.26 13.01 24.76
C PRO A 183 -8.49 12.80 23.85
N HIS A 184 -8.82 11.55 23.53
CA HIS A 184 -9.98 11.18 22.72
C HIS A 184 -11.15 10.67 23.59
N SER A 185 -11.19 11.00 24.88
CA SER A 185 -12.24 10.50 25.78
C SER A 185 -13.59 11.22 25.58
N GLY A 186 -13.57 12.40 24.96
CA GLY A 186 -14.73 13.26 24.78
C GLY A 186 -15.04 14.17 25.98
N ASP A 187 -14.21 14.17 27.01
CA ASP A 187 -14.34 15.07 28.15
C ASP A 187 -13.96 16.51 27.76
N THR A 188 -14.65 17.52 28.32
CA THR A 188 -14.42 18.93 27.98
C THR A 188 -13.00 19.43 28.29
N ALA A 189 -12.31 18.77 29.23
CA ALA A 189 -10.91 19.04 29.52
C ALA A 189 -9.99 18.62 28.36
N ASP A 190 -10.37 17.57 27.61
CA ASP A 190 -9.56 17.01 26.53
C ASP A 190 -9.60 17.87 25.27
N CYS A 191 -10.66 18.67 25.08
CA CYS A 191 -10.78 19.57 23.94
C CYS A 191 -9.58 20.53 23.83
N LYS A 192 -8.97 20.89 24.97
CA LYS A 192 -7.84 21.82 25.03
C LYS A 192 -6.54 21.27 24.42
N PHE A 193 -6.44 19.96 24.19
CA PHE A 193 -5.28 19.36 23.52
C PHE A 193 -5.24 19.69 22.02
N CYS A 194 -6.40 19.94 21.41
CA CYS A 194 -6.50 20.22 19.97
C CYS A 194 -7.07 21.60 19.67
N HIS A 195 -7.75 22.25 20.63
CA HIS A 195 -8.38 23.55 20.46
C HIS A 195 -7.81 24.61 21.42
N VAL A 196 -7.51 25.80 20.88
CA VAL A 196 -7.03 26.96 21.65
C VAL A 196 -8.07 27.47 22.65
N SER A 197 -9.36 27.31 22.31
CA SER A 197 -10.49 27.69 23.15
C SER A 197 -11.57 26.60 23.12
N LEU A 198 -12.45 26.59 24.11
CA LEU A 198 -13.57 25.65 24.13
C LEU A 198 -14.46 25.90 22.90
N PRO A 199 -14.64 24.90 22.02
CA PRO A 199 -15.48 25.06 20.85
C PRO A 199 -16.96 25.24 21.26
N GLN A 200 -17.70 26.03 20.48
CA GLN A 200 -19.15 26.18 20.67
C GLN A 200 -19.87 24.84 20.50
N GLN A 201 -20.97 24.63 21.22
CA GLN A 201 -21.85 23.47 20.98
C GLN A 201 -22.44 23.58 19.58
N ASN A 202 -22.31 22.53 18.76
CA ASN A 202 -22.71 22.48 17.34
C ASN A 202 -22.03 23.55 16.48
N PRO A 203 -20.69 23.53 16.37
CA PRO A 203 -20.03 24.46 15.46
C PRO A 203 -20.44 24.17 14.02
N PRO A 204 -20.48 25.18 13.13
CA PRO A 204 -20.60 24.94 11.70
C PRO A 204 -19.50 23.98 11.23
N PRO A 205 -19.67 23.27 10.09
CA PRO A 205 -18.67 22.34 9.58
C PRO A 205 -17.29 22.98 9.60
N ALA A 206 -16.40 22.45 10.43
CA ALA A 206 -15.09 23.02 10.61
C ALA A 206 -14.35 23.02 9.26
N ALA A 207 -13.50 24.03 9.04
CA ALA A 207 -12.53 23.98 7.97
C ALA A 207 -11.73 22.67 8.08
N PRO A 208 -11.28 22.10 6.95
CA PRO A 208 -10.49 20.89 6.97
C PRO A 208 -9.29 21.07 7.93
N PRO A 209 -8.96 20.05 8.74
CA PRO A 209 -7.85 20.13 9.68
C PRO A 209 -6.57 20.49 8.91
N ASP A 210 -5.83 21.52 9.35
CA ASP A 210 -4.64 21.98 8.65
C ASP A 210 -3.40 21.12 8.97
N ALA A 211 -2.26 21.43 8.35
CA ALA A 211 -0.99 20.76 8.62
C ALA A 211 -0.57 20.85 10.11
N HIS A 212 -1.05 21.87 10.85
CA HIS A 212 -0.78 22.00 12.27
C HIS A 212 -1.54 20.97 13.11
N MET A 213 -2.75 20.57 12.71
CA MET A 213 -3.49 19.47 13.35
C MET A 213 -2.71 18.14 13.29
N GLN A 214 -1.98 17.89 12.21
CA GLN A 214 -1.15 16.70 12.09
C GLN A 214 0.00 16.69 13.11
N ALA A 215 0.58 17.86 13.41
CA ALA A 215 1.62 17.99 14.43
C ALA A 215 1.10 17.64 15.83
N ALA A 216 -0.17 17.95 16.13
CA ALA A 216 -0.80 17.56 17.39
C ALA A 216 -0.93 16.03 17.54
N CYS A 217 -1.33 15.34 16.47
CA CYS A 217 -1.41 13.87 16.47
C CYS A 217 -0.02 13.23 16.70
N LEU A 218 1.00 13.71 16.00
CA LEU A 218 2.37 13.16 16.04
C LEU A 218 3.08 13.41 17.38
N LEU A 219 2.58 14.30 18.24
CA LEU A 219 3.15 14.47 19.57
C LEU A 219 2.96 13.21 20.41
N CYS A 220 1.72 12.74 20.53
CA CYS A 220 1.38 11.54 21.29
C CYS A 220 1.72 10.26 20.51
N HIS A 221 1.65 10.33 19.18
CA HIS A 221 1.92 9.23 18.26
C HIS A 221 3.28 9.33 17.56
N SER A 222 4.31 9.80 18.27
CA SER A 222 5.64 10.09 17.71
C SER A 222 6.36 8.88 17.08
N ASN A 223 5.94 7.68 17.46
CA ASN A 223 6.53 6.43 17.00
C ASN A 223 5.78 5.80 15.82
N LEU A 224 4.81 6.50 15.22
CA LEU A 224 4.15 6.00 14.01
C LEU A 224 5.10 6.15 12.80
N PRO A 225 5.57 5.04 12.21
CA PRO A 225 6.41 5.10 11.02
C PRO A 225 5.57 5.41 9.78
N ASP A 226 6.21 5.75 8.66
CA ASP A 226 5.57 5.83 7.34
C ASP A 226 4.82 4.54 6.97
N ALA A 227 5.32 3.40 7.47
CA ALA A 227 4.67 2.10 7.36
C ALA A 227 3.27 2.05 8.00
N HIS A 228 2.88 3.02 8.84
CA HIS A 228 1.52 3.14 9.34
C HIS A 228 0.50 3.26 8.21
N PHE A 229 0.82 4.05 7.16
CA PHE A 229 -0.04 4.22 5.98
C PHE A 229 -0.01 3.01 5.04
N ALA A 230 0.91 2.07 5.27
CA ALA A 230 1.14 0.96 4.39
C ALA A 230 -0.01 -0.06 4.41
N GLY A 231 -0.64 -0.26 3.26
CA GLY A 231 -1.74 -1.22 3.09
C GLY A 231 -3.05 -0.80 3.78
N VAL A 232 -3.13 0.44 4.25
CA VAL A 232 -4.36 1.09 4.78
C VAL A 232 -4.79 2.31 3.97
N ASN A 233 -4.10 2.60 2.86
CA ASN A 233 -4.40 3.72 1.99
C ASN A 233 -5.33 3.28 0.84
N PRO A 234 -6.65 3.53 0.94
CA PRO A 234 -7.60 3.16 -0.12
C PRO A 234 -7.43 3.98 -1.40
N PHE A 235 -6.77 5.13 -1.31
CA PHE A 235 -6.66 6.14 -2.39
C PHE A 235 -5.61 5.77 -3.45
N LEU A 236 -4.91 4.66 -3.26
CA LEU A 236 -4.07 4.05 -4.30
C LEU A 236 -4.91 3.39 -5.40
N ASP A 237 -6.15 2.99 -5.10
CA ASP A 237 -7.12 2.56 -6.09
C ASP A 237 -7.71 3.80 -6.80
N GLU A 238 -7.41 3.97 -8.08
CA GLU A 238 -7.82 5.16 -8.83
C GLU A 238 -9.34 5.33 -8.83
N THR A 239 -10.10 4.24 -8.88
CA THR A 239 -11.57 4.26 -8.83
C THR A 239 -12.07 4.89 -7.53
N VAL A 240 -11.44 4.51 -6.41
CA VAL A 240 -11.77 5.03 -5.09
C VAL A 240 -11.27 6.45 -4.92
N LYS A 241 -10.08 6.77 -5.43
CA LYS A 241 -9.51 8.12 -5.42
C LYS A 241 -10.45 9.13 -6.10
N GLN A 242 -11.01 8.77 -7.25
CA GLN A 242 -12.00 9.60 -7.97
C GLN A 242 -13.30 9.80 -7.18
N GLU A 243 -13.73 8.79 -6.42
CA GLU A 243 -14.87 8.92 -5.49
C GLU A 243 -14.53 9.82 -4.30
N THR A 244 -13.29 9.76 -3.83
CA THR A 244 -12.81 10.56 -2.70
C THR A 244 -12.82 12.06 -2.99
N LEU A 245 -12.54 12.47 -4.24
CA LEU A 245 -12.66 13.86 -4.70
C LEU A 245 -14.09 14.42 -4.60
N LYS A 246 -15.10 13.55 -4.47
CA LYS A 246 -16.50 13.91 -4.25
C LYS A 246 -16.88 13.88 -2.76
N GLY A 247 -16.04 13.27 -1.92
CA GLY A 247 -16.23 13.13 -0.48
C GLY A 247 -15.61 14.26 0.33
N GLN A 248 -15.76 14.18 1.66
CA GLN A 248 -15.21 15.15 2.62
C GLN A 248 -13.87 14.70 3.24
N ILE A 249 -13.20 13.71 2.64
CA ILE A 249 -11.90 13.24 3.15
C ILE A 249 -10.84 14.27 2.81
N PHE A 250 -10.14 14.69 3.86
CA PHE A 250 -9.10 15.69 3.76
C PHE A 250 -7.73 15.09 3.41
N PHE A 251 -6.97 15.81 2.59
CA PHE A 251 -5.57 15.54 2.28
C PHE A 251 -4.77 16.83 2.51
N ALA A 252 -3.64 16.76 3.21
CA ALA A 252 -2.74 17.90 3.35
C ALA A 252 -1.74 17.90 2.20
N ASP A 253 -1.75 18.95 1.37
CA ASP A 253 -0.89 19.06 0.18
C ASP A 253 -0.97 17.83 -0.76
N GLY A 254 -2.17 17.26 -0.90
CA GLY A 254 -2.39 16.05 -1.70
C GLY A 254 -1.91 14.74 -1.06
N ARG A 255 -1.54 14.77 0.23
CA ARG A 255 -1.05 13.61 0.99
C ARG A 255 -2.04 13.13 2.04
N VAL A 256 -2.00 11.83 2.31
CA VAL A 256 -2.75 11.21 3.40
C VAL A 256 -2.17 11.64 4.73
N VAL A 257 -3.02 12.13 5.63
CA VAL A 257 -2.68 12.52 6.99
C VAL A 257 -3.50 11.69 7.98
N CYS A 258 -3.22 11.79 9.29
CA CYS A 258 -3.95 11.02 10.31
C CYS A 258 -5.46 11.25 10.19
N THR A 259 -5.88 12.50 9.98
CA THR A 259 -7.30 12.88 9.86
C THR A 259 -7.95 12.50 8.52
N SER A 260 -7.19 11.97 7.56
CA SER A 260 -7.75 11.35 6.36
C SER A 260 -8.45 10.02 6.69
N CYS A 261 -7.98 9.31 7.71
CA CYS A 261 -8.50 8.01 8.13
C CYS A 261 -9.16 8.06 9.51
N HIS A 262 -8.67 8.92 10.40
CA HIS A 262 -9.11 9.01 11.79
C HIS A 262 -10.00 10.23 12.06
N SER A 263 -10.95 10.07 12.98
CA SER A 263 -11.76 11.14 13.56
C SER A 263 -11.37 11.32 15.03
N PRO A 264 -10.65 12.39 15.41
CA PRO A 264 -10.35 12.66 16.82
C PRO A 264 -11.59 12.96 17.66
N HIS A 265 -12.74 13.18 17.00
CA HIS A 265 -14.05 13.39 17.63
C HIS A 265 -14.92 12.13 17.63
N ALA A 266 -14.45 10.99 17.13
CA ALA A 266 -15.17 9.74 17.30
C ALA A 266 -15.22 9.41 18.81
N GLY A 267 -16.42 9.15 19.34
CA GLY A 267 -16.62 8.88 20.76
C GLY A 267 -15.91 7.60 21.24
N ARG A 268 -15.94 7.37 22.56
CA ARG A 268 -15.21 6.31 23.29
C ARG A 268 -15.37 4.88 22.72
N ASP A 269 -16.42 4.62 21.95
CA ASP A 269 -16.76 3.28 21.46
C ASP A 269 -16.00 2.86 20.20
N ASP A 270 -15.33 3.80 19.50
CA ASP A 270 -14.49 3.45 18.34
C ASP A 270 -13.03 3.24 18.73
N LYS A 271 -12.67 1.96 18.90
CA LYS A 271 -11.31 1.51 19.29
C LYS A 271 -10.19 2.07 18.39
N PHE A 272 -10.48 2.40 17.14
CA PHE A 272 -9.49 2.89 16.19
C PHE A 272 -9.79 4.32 15.70
N LEU A 273 -10.88 4.92 16.17
CA LEU A 273 -11.34 6.26 15.76
C LEU A 273 -11.39 6.39 14.24
N LEU A 274 -11.79 5.36 13.50
CA LEU A 274 -11.78 5.38 12.05
C LEU A 274 -13.02 6.11 11.54
N ARG A 275 -12.82 7.00 10.56
CA ARG A 275 -13.93 7.76 10.01
C ARG A 275 -14.90 6.83 9.26
N PRO A 276 -16.22 7.04 9.38
CA PRO A 276 -17.19 6.28 8.60
C PRO A 276 -17.04 6.47 7.08
N ASP A 277 -16.69 7.67 6.62
CA ASP A 277 -16.45 7.97 5.20
C ASP A 277 -15.18 7.28 4.68
N TYR A 278 -14.11 7.23 5.48
CA TYR A 278 -12.94 6.40 5.20
C TYR A 278 -13.31 4.92 5.07
N LEU A 279 -14.05 4.35 6.04
CA LEU A 279 -14.46 2.94 6.01
C LEU A 279 -15.35 2.62 4.80
N ALA A 280 -16.19 3.57 4.38
CA ALA A 280 -17.04 3.45 3.21
C ALA A 280 -16.23 3.34 1.90
N LEU A 281 -15.08 4.01 1.81
CA LEU A 281 -14.17 3.88 0.67
C LEU A 281 -13.25 2.65 0.81
N ALA A 282 -12.78 2.38 2.02
CA ALA A 282 -11.86 1.29 2.34
C ALA A 282 -12.42 -0.09 1.98
N LYS A 283 -13.72 -0.30 2.17
CA LYS A 283 -14.38 -1.58 1.82
C LYS A 283 -14.36 -1.87 0.31
N ASP A 284 -14.22 -0.84 -0.53
CA ASP A 284 -14.32 -0.94 -1.98
C ASP A 284 -12.96 -0.88 -2.69
N SER A 285 -11.94 -0.38 -2.01
CA SER A 285 -10.58 -0.30 -2.56
C SER A 285 -9.94 -1.67 -2.76
N ARG A 286 -9.44 -1.90 -3.98
CA ARG A 286 -8.67 -3.10 -4.36
C ARG A 286 -7.21 -3.01 -3.91
N ALA A 287 -6.74 -1.80 -3.59
CA ALA A 287 -5.39 -1.56 -3.08
C ALA A 287 -5.24 -1.88 -1.58
N MET A 288 -6.35 -2.07 -0.87
CA MET A 288 -6.35 -2.46 0.54
C MET A 288 -6.28 -3.98 0.68
N ASN A 289 -5.51 -4.43 1.67
CA ASN A 289 -5.45 -5.86 2.02
C ASN A 289 -6.48 -6.16 3.13
N PRO A 290 -7.63 -6.78 2.83
CA PRO A 290 -8.67 -7.08 3.82
C PRO A 290 -8.31 -8.26 4.73
N HIS A 291 -7.35 -9.10 4.34
CA HIS A 291 -7.04 -10.32 5.06
C HIS A 291 -6.53 -10.02 6.47
N ARG A 292 -7.14 -10.68 7.46
CA ARG A 292 -6.82 -10.56 8.89
C ARG A 292 -7.06 -9.16 9.48
N ARG A 293 -7.94 -8.36 8.86
CA ARG A 293 -8.32 -7.04 9.35
C ARG A 293 -9.80 -7.01 9.74
N ASN A 294 -10.06 -6.95 11.05
CA ASN A 294 -11.42 -6.99 11.60
C ASN A 294 -12.28 -5.75 11.29
N TYR A 295 -11.69 -4.66 10.81
CA TYR A 295 -12.41 -3.46 10.36
C TYR A 295 -12.74 -3.47 8.87
N LEU A 296 -12.28 -4.47 8.10
CA LEU A 296 -12.52 -4.59 6.65
C LEU A 296 -13.43 -5.78 6.31
N CYS A 297 -14.26 -6.24 7.26
CA CYS A 297 -15.21 -7.32 6.98
C CYS A 297 -16.14 -6.97 5.79
N LEU A 298 -16.47 -5.69 5.62
CA LEU A 298 -17.32 -5.20 4.52
C LEU A 298 -16.64 -5.25 3.14
N SER A 299 -15.33 -5.53 3.08
CA SER A 299 -14.67 -5.83 1.81
C SER A 299 -15.21 -7.12 1.18
N CYS A 300 -15.60 -8.09 2.02
CA CYS A 300 -16.11 -9.39 1.60
C CYS A 300 -17.61 -9.56 1.84
N HIS A 301 -18.15 -8.94 2.89
CA HIS A 301 -19.53 -9.09 3.32
C HIS A 301 -20.39 -7.87 2.97
N LEU A 302 -21.68 -8.08 2.72
CA LEU A 302 -22.65 -7.00 2.50
C LEU A 302 -22.99 -6.24 3.80
N ALA A 303 -22.84 -6.90 4.94
CA ALA A 303 -23.05 -6.34 6.27
C ALA A 303 -22.03 -6.93 7.25
N LYS A 304 -21.93 -6.34 8.44
CA LYS A 304 -21.05 -6.87 9.49
C LYS A 304 -21.50 -8.30 9.82
N PRO A 305 -20.61 -9.31 9.67
CA PRO A 305 -20.99 -10.69 9.88
C PRO A 305 -21.33 -10.94 11.36
N VAL A 306 -22.45 -11.60 11.60
CA VAL A 306 -22.86 -12.11 12.90
C VAL A 306 -23.03 -13.63 12.82
N LYS A 307 -23.16 -14.30 13.97
CA LYS A 307 -23.37 -15.75 14.00
C LYS A 307 -24.56 -16.11 13.09
N GLU A 308 -24.35 -17.10 12.21
CA GLU A 308 -25.33 -17.59 11.22
C GLU A 308 -25.77 -16.58 10.14
N GLN A 309 -25.27 -15.35 10.13
CA GLN A 309 -25.57 -14.35 9.09
C GLN A 309 -24.30 -13.62 8.65
N ALA A 310 -23.72 -14.09 7.55
CA ALA A 310 -22.51 -13.54 6.97
C ALA A 310 -22.65 -13.41 5.44
N PRO A 311 -23.64 -12.63 4.93
CA PRO A 311 -23.90 -12.53 3.51
C PRO A 311 -22.68 -11.96 2.79
N LEU A 312 -22.13 -12.75 1.86
CA LEU A 312 -21.01 -12.33 1.02
C LEU A 312 -21.51 -11.39 -0.08
N ARG A 313 -20.61 -10.50 -0.53
CA ARG A 313 -20.82 -9.73 -1.77
C ARG A 313 -20.82 -10.66 -2.98
N ASP A 314 -21.13 -10.11 -4.14
CA ASP A 314 -21.16 -10.87 -5.41
C ASP A 314 -22.07 -12.09 -5.38
N GLY A 315 -23.14 -12.07 -4.57
CA GLY A 315 -24.08 -13.17 -4.44
C GLY A 315 -23.49 -14.43 -3.78
N GLY A 316 -22.33 -14.32 -3.14
CA GLY A 316 -21.62 -15.48 -2.58
C GLY A 316 -20.72 -16.22 -3.56
N ASP A 317 -20.57 -15.72 -4.79
CA ASP A 317 -19.55 -16.21 -5.71
C ASP A 317 -18.16 -15.88 -5.19
N THR A 318 -17.48 -16.90 -4.65
CA THR A 318 -16.17 -16.74 -4.02
C THR A 318 -15.08 -16.40 -5.02
N VAL A 319 -15.17 -16.88 -6.26
CA VAL A 319 -14.17 -16.59 -7.30
C VAL A 319 -14.29 -15.13 -7.70
N LYS A 320 -15.50 -14.67 -8.05
CA LYS A 320 -15.75 -13.28 -8.39
C LYS A 320 -15.36 -12.33 -7.25
N LEU A 321 -15.70 -12.71 -6.01
CA LEU A 321 -15.37 -11.93 -4.82
C LEU A 321 -13.86 -11.75 -4.63
N CYS A 322 -13.09 -12.83 -4.67
CA CYS A 322 -11.63 -12.81 -4.51
C CYS A 322 -10.96 -12.06 -5.67
N ASN A 323 -11.42 -12.31 -6.90
CA ASN A 323 -10.85 -11.72 -8.11
C ASN A 323 -11.10 -10.22 -8.26
N ARG A 324 -12.01 -9.62 -7.47
CA ARG A 324 -12.08 -8.16 -7.35
C ARG A 324 -10.72 -7.54 -7.05
N CYS A 325 -9.92 -8.20 -6.19
CA CYS A 325 -8.56 -7.78 -5.88
C CYS A 325 -7.52 -8.63 -6.62
N HIS A 326 -7.65 -9.95 -6.63
CA HIS A 326 -6.62 -10.86 -7.17
C HIS A 326 -6.47 -10.84 -8.70
N HIS A 327 -7.45 -10.31 -9.45
CA HIS A 327 -7.32 -10.01 -10.88
C HIS A 327 -7.15 -8.50 -11.15
N SER A 328 -6.70 -7.74 -10.15
CA SER A 328 -6.33 -6.33 -10.30
C SER A 328 -4.81 -6.17 -10.31
N GLU A 329 -4.33 -4.97 -10.64
CA GLU A 329 -2.90 -4.64 -10.56
C GLU A 329 -2.35 -4.58 -9.12
N TYR A 330 -3.22 -4.63 -8.10
CA TYR A 330 -2.86 -4.45 -6.69
C TYR A 330 -2.60 -5.75 -5.93
N ALA A 331 -3.10 -6.88 -6.44
CA ALA A 331 -2.90 -8.17 -5.79
C ALA A 331 -2.58 -9.26 -6.82
N ARG A 332 -1.72 -10.19 -6.41
CA ARG A 332 -1.26 -11.27 -7.27
C ARG A 332 -2.42 -12.23 -7.60
N PRO A 333 -2.58 -12.64 -8.87
CA PRO A 333 -3.52 -13.70 -9.23
C PRO A 333 -3.11 -15.06 -8.66
N ASP A 334 -4.09 -15.96 -8.54
CA ASP A 334 -3.86 -17.32 -8.09
C ASP A 334 -2.97 -18.10 -9.07
N ILE A 335 -2.10 -18.95 -8.52
CA ILE A 335 -1.12 -19.73 -9.31
C ILE A 335 -1.74 -20.91 -10.04
N HIS A 336 -3.02 -21.19 -9.77
CA HIS A 336 -3.76 -22.31 -10.34
C HIS A 336 -5.08 -21.77 -10.90
N PRO A 337 -5.50 -22.20 -12.10
CA PRO A 337 -6.79 -21.81 -12.63
C PRO A 337 -7.93 -22.23 -11.70
N VAL A 338 -8.95 -21.37 -11.60
CA VAL A 338 -10.22 -21.62 -10.92
C VAL A 338 -11.35 -21.66 -11.95
N GLU A 339 -12.55 -22.07 -11.55
CA GLU A 339 -13.70 -22.30 -12.44
C GLU A 339 -13.41 -23.36 -13.52
N ILE A 340 -12.63 -24.37 -13.14
CA ILE A 340 -12.30 -25.51 -14.00
C ILE A 340 -12.71 -26.81 -13.32
N LYS A 341 -13.27 -27.74 -14.09
CA LYS A 341 -13.54 -29.10 -13.62
C LYS A 341 -12.23 -29.90 -13.59
N PRO A 342 -11.88 -30.55 -12.47
CA PRO A 342 -10.74 -31.45 -12.42
C PRO A 342 -10.85 -32.56 -13.47
N SER A 343 -9.75 -32.85 -14.16
CA SER A 343 -9.69 -33.98 -15.10
C SER A 343 -9.73 -35.33 -14.38
N HIS A 344 -10.04 -36.42 -15.07
CA HIS A 344 -9.96 -37.78 -14.53
C HIS A 344 -8.56 -38.22 -14.08
N ASN A 345 -7.51 -37.49 -14.46
CA ASN A 345 -6.11 -37.79 -14.13
C ASN A 345 -5.63 -37.13 -12.82
N VAL A 346 -6.52 -36.49 -12.07
CA VAL A 346 -6.23 -35.91 -10.77
C VAL A 346 -7.19 -36.46 -9.73
N ARG A 347 -6.74 -36.58 -8.48
CA ARG A 347 -7.55 -37.03 -7.37
C ARG A 347 -7.66 -35.92 -6.36
N ILE A 348 -8.81 -35.25 -6.30
CA ILE A 348 -9.04 -34.19 -5.33
C ILE A 348 -9.32 -34.83 -3.95
N PRO A 349 -8.56 -34.50 -2.90
CA PRO A 349 -8.84 -34.91 -1.53
C PRO A 349 -10.20 -34.38 -1.04
N GLU A 350 -10.88 -35.11 -0.17
CA GLU A 350 -12.21 -34.73 0.37
C GLU A 350 -12.21 -33.39 1.11
N ASP A 351 -11.10 -33.03 1.75
CA ASP A 351 -10.92 -31.78 2.48
C ASP A 351 -10.49 -30.58 1.60
N LEU A 352 -10.36 -30.79 0.28
CA LEU A 352 -10.22 -29.74 -0.72
C LEU A 352 -11.53 -29.68 -1.53
N PRO A 353 -12.54 -28.93 -1.05
CA PRO A 353 -13.89 -29.00 -1.60
C PRO A 353 -13.96 -28.39 -3.00
N LEU A 354 -14.72 -29.03 -3.88
CA LEU A 354 -15.15 -28.45 -5.14
C LEU A 354 -16.48 -27.72 -4.93
N GLN A 355 -16.72 -26.66 -5.71
CA GLN A 355 -18.02 -26.00 -5.77
C GLN A 355 -18.55 -26.20 -7.19
N ASP A 356 -19.76 -26.76 -7.32
CA ASP A 356 -20.37 -27.11 -8.61
C ASP A 356 -19.42 -27.96 -9.50
N GLU A 357 -18.75 -28.93 -8.88
CA GLU A 357 -17.72 -29.81 -9.49
C GLU A 357 -16.47 -29.08 -10.01
N GLN A 358 -16.31 -27.80 -9.70
CA GLN A 358 -15.19 -26.97 -10.16
C GLN A 358 -14.25 -26.61 -9.02
N LEU A 359 -12.98 -26.41 -9.37
CA LEU A 359 -12.00 -25.79 -8.48
C LEU A 359 -12.36 -24.32 -8.30
N THR A 360 -12.39 -23.85 -7.06
CA THR A 360 -12.53 -22.43 -6.74
C THR A 360 -11.40 -22.00 -5.82
N CYS A 361 -11.32 -20.70 -5.51
CA CYS A 361 -10.37 -20.21 -4.50
C CYS A 361 -10.56 -20.95 -3.17
N ALA A 362 -11.82 -21.23 -2.80
CA ALA A 362 -12.18 -21.93 -1.56
C ALA A 362 -11.79 -23.42 -1.55
N THR A 363 -11.40 -24.01 -2.68
CA THR A 363 -10.85 -25.37 -2.72
C THR A 363 -9.50 -25.42 -2.00
N CYS A 364 -8.62 -24.47 -2.26
CA CYS A 364 -7.27 -24.43 -1.69
C CYS A 364 -7.22 -23.57 -0.41
N HIS A 365 -8.01 -22.51 -0.37
CA HIS A 365 -8.02 -21.52 0.70
C HIS A 365 -9.18 -21.75 1.68
N ASP A 366 -8.89 -21.62 2.97
CA ASP A 366 -9.91 -21.51 4.01
C ASP A 366 -9.95 -20.07 4.54
N SER A 367 -10.94 -19.33 4.06
CA SER A 367 -11.15 -17.94 4.43
C SER A 367 -11.47 -17.78 5.92
N LEU A 368 -11.93 -18.80 6.65
CA LEU A 368 -12.19 -18.69 8.09
C LEU A 368 -10.89 -18.55 8.90
N LEU A 369 -9.76 -19.06 8.38
CA LEU A 369 -8.46 -18.91 9.03
C LEU A 369 -8.00 -17.44 9.11
N GLN A 370 -8.58 -16.57 8.30
CA GLN A 370 -8.29 -15.13 8.35
C GLN A 370 -9.07 -14.42 9.48
N MET A 371 -10.14 -15.04 9.99
CA MET A 371 -11.03 -14.46 11.00
C MET A 371 -10.52 -14.67 12.43
N SER A 372 -9.60 -15.63 12.64
CA SER A 372 -8.99 -15.87 13.95
C SER A 372 -7.78 -14.97 14.17
N CYS A 373 -8.00 -13.75 14.67
CA CYS A 373 -6.92 -12.82 15.03
C CYS A 373 -6.07 -13.27 16.24
N GLN A 374 -6.30 -14.47 16.79
CA GLN A 374 -5.71 -14.93 18.06
C GLN A 374 -5.01 -16.30 18.00
N ASN A 375 -4.89 -16.97 16.85
CA ASN A 375 -4.29 -18.30 16.81
C ASN A 375 -2.83 -18.28 16.33
N ASP A 376 -1.93 -18.89 17.12
CA ASP A 376 -0.52 -19.14 16.74
C ASP A 376 -0.40 -19.96 15.45
N ALA A 377 -1.41 -20.75 15.11
CA ALA A 377 -1.52 -21.45 13.81
C ALA A 377 -1.51 -20.48 12.60
N ALA A 378 -1.99 -19.24 12.76
CA ALA A 378 -2.03 -18.24 11.70
C ALA A 378 -0.65 -17.68 11.32
N ARG A 379 0.33 -17.70 12.24
CA ARG A 379 1.72 -17.32 11.93
C ARG A 379 2.40 -18.32 10.99
N GLY A 380 2.01 -19.59 11.06
CA GLY A 380 2.57 -20.66 10.23
C GLY A 380 1.89 -20.87 8.87
N ASN A 381 0.80 -20.16 8.57
CA ASN A 381 0.01 -20.29 7.34
C ASN A 381 -0.45 -18.91 6.82
N PRO A 382 0.48 -18.06 6.33
CA PRO A 382 0.16 -16.69 5.87
C PRO A 382 -0.84 -16.65 4.70
N TYR A 383 -0.90 -17.73 3.91
CA TYR A 383 -1.76 -17.85 2.74
C TYR A 383 -3.09 -18.58 3.02
N PHE A 384 -3.41 -18.85 4.29
CA PHE A 384 -4.69 -19.46 4.70
C PHE A 384 -5.06 -20.70 3.87
N LEU A 385 -4.06 -21.52 3.52
CA LEU A 385 -4.26 -22.78 2.80
C LEU A 385 -4.91 -23.82 3.71
N ARG A 386 -5.85 -24.61 3.18
CA ARG A 386 -6.50 -25.71 3.92
C ARG A 386 -5.50 -26.74 4.43
N ARG A 387 -4.46 -27.02 3.65
CA ARG A 387 -3.35 -27.89 4.04
C ARG A 387 -2.04 -27.11 4.07
N LYS A 388 -1.29 -27.31 5.14
CA LYS A 388 0.11 -26.91 5.18
C LYS A 388 0.97 -28.07 4.70
N THR A 389 1.84 -27.82 3.74
CA THR A 389 2.79 -28.80 3.21
C THR A 389 4.21 -28.29 3.38
N GLU A 390 5.20 -29.19 3.37
CA GLU A 390 6.62 -28.82 3.53
C GLU A 390 7.16 -28.00 2.35
N SER A 391 6.56 -28.16 1.18
CA SER A 391 6.90 -27.38 -0.01
C SER A 391 5.66 -27.12 -0.87
N ARG A 392 5.78 -26.16 -1.79
CA ARG A 392 4.75 -25.90 -2.81
C ARG A 392 4.47 -27.14 -3.67
N ASN A 393 5.50 -27.90 -4.03
CA ASN A 393 5.33 -29.10 -4.84
C ASN A 393 4.50 -30.15 -4.10
N ALA A 394 4.78 -30.34 -2.81
CA ALA A 394 3.99 -31.23 -1.97
C ALA A 394 2.51 -30.80 -1.92
N PHE A 395 2.21 -29.50 -2.07
CA PHE A 395 0.84 -29.02 -2.21
C PHE A 395 0.22 -29.42 -3.56
N CYS A 396 0.94 -29.25 -4.68
CA CYS A 396 0.45 -29.70 -6.00
C CYS A 396 0.12 -31.21 -6.00
N PHE A 397 0.95 -32.01 -5.32
CA PHE A 397 0.78 -33.46 -5.23
C PHE A 397 -0.36 -33.91 -4.32
N LEU A 398 -1.07 -32.97 -3.66
CA LEU A 398 -2.33 -33.29 -3.01
C LEU A 398 -3.37 -33.77 -4.02
N CYS A 399 -3.36 -33.18 -5.21
CA CYS A 399 -4.33 -33.48 -6.28
C CYS A 399 -3.69 -34.22 -7.46
N HIS A 400 -2.41 -33.98 -7.72
CA HIS A 400 -1.70 -34.57 -8.84
C HIS A 400 -0.89 -35.82 -8.42
N ILE A 401 -1.03 -36.91 -9.14
CA ILE A 401 -0.29 -38.17 -8.90
C ILE A 401 1.18 -37.95 -9.25
N ALA A 402 2.11 -38.03 -8.29
CA ALA A 402 3.52 -37.66 -8.50
C ALA A 402 4.21 -38.43 -9.62
N GLU A 403 3.88 -39.72 -9.79
CA GLU A 403 4.49 -40.63 -10.78
C GLU A 403 4.08 -40.30 -12.22
N SER A 404 2.83 -39.88 -12.43
CA SER A 404 2.33 -39.44 -13.74
C SER A 404 2.48 -37.93 -13.93
N TYR A 405 2.57 -37.18 -12.83
CA TYR A 405 2.91 -35.77 -12.78
C TYR A 405 4.43 -35.62 -12.92
N LYS A 406 4.93 -35.97 -14.11
CA LYS A 406 6.04 -35.21 -14.67
C LYS A 406 5.52 -33.80 -14.75
N ARG A 407 5.94 -32.94 -13.81
CA ARG A 407 5.68 -31.50 -13.83
C ARG A 407 5.69 -31.10 -15.29
N LEU A 408 4.55 -30.67 -15.84
CA LEU A 408 4.51 -30.25 -17.24
C LEU A 408 5.58 -29.17 -17.32
N ASN A 409 6.73 -29.52 -17.88
CA ASN A 409 7.82 -28.58 -18.00
C ASN A 409 7.50 -27.85 -19.29
N PRO A 410 6.95 -26.62 -19.23
CA PRO A 410 6.58 -25.90 -20.44
C PRO A 410 7.82 -25.59 -21.30
N HIS A 411 9.03 -25.83 -20.77
CA HIS A 411 10.29 -25.71 -21.46
C HIS A 411 10.77 -27.01 -22.12
N LYS A 412 10.05 -28.14 -21.98
CA LYS A 412 10.27 -29.36 -22.78
C LYS A 412 9.23 -29.42 -23.88
N GLN A 413 9.54 -28.75 -24.99
CA GLN A 413 8.62 -28.46 -26.07
C GLN A 413 8.81 -29.35 -27.29
N LEU A 414 9.89 -30.14 -27.34
CA LEU A 414 10.16 -31.10 -28.41
C LEU A 414 9.98 -32.54 -27.91
N ASN A 415 9.48 -33.42 -28.79
CA ASN A 415 9.49 -34.86 -28.58
C ASN A 415 10.88 -35.47 -28.87
N GLU A 416 11.00 -36.80 -28.76
CA GLU A 416 12.28 -37.51 -29.00
C GLU A 416 12.74 -37.43 -30.46
N GLN A 417 11.82 -37.15 -31.38
CA GLN A 417 12.06 -36.97 -32.81
C GLN A 417 12.39 -35.51 -33.17
N GLY A 418 12.35 -34.59 -32.21
CA GLY A 418 12.62 -33.16 -32.41
C GLY A 418 11.42 -32.36 -32.94
N GLU A 419 10.21 -32.93 -32.91
CA GLU A 419 8.98 -32.27 -33.35
C GLU A 419 8.32 -31.50 -32.21
N ILE A 420 7.64 -30.40 -32.53
CA ILE A 420 6.98 -29.53 -31.54
C ILE A 420 5.77 -30.23 -30.94
N VAL A 421 5.72 -30.27 -29.61
CA VAL A 421 4.59 -30.78 -28.83
C VAL A 421 3.61 -29.62 -28.59
N GLU A 422 2.70 -29.38 -29.53
CA GLU A 422 1.83 -28.19 -29.58
C GLU A 422 1.11 -27.84 -28.26
N LYS A 423 0.63 -28.85 -27.53
CA LYS A 423 -0.03 -28.66 -26.21
C LYS A 423 0.84 -27.93 -25.18
N THR A 424 2.17 -27.97 -25.32
CA THR A 424 3.08 -27.23 -24.43
C THR A 424 3.11 -25.74 -24.74
N CYS A 425 2.90 -25.35 -25.99
CA CYS A 425 2.82 -23.95 -26.42
C CYS A 425 1.58 -23.27 -25.80
N LEU A 426 0.46 -24.00 -25.76
CA LEU A 426 -0.82 -23.53 -25.24
C LEU A 426 -0.83 -23.31 -23.71
N PHE A 427 0.24 -23.66 -23.01
CA PHE A 427 0.39 -23.35 -21.59
C PHE A 427 0.61 -21.85 -21.35
N CYS A 428 1.34 -21.19 -22.25
CA CYS A 428 1.58 -19.76 -22.19
C CYS A 428 0.73 -19.03 -23.23
N HIS A 429 0.66 -19.55 -24.45
CA HIS A 429 0.04 -18.88 -25.57
C HIS A 429 -1.44 -19.21 -25.72
N ALA A 430 -2.24 -18.25 -26.18
CA ALA A 430 -3.66 -18.47 -26.45
C ALA A 430 -3.91 -19.23 -27.76
N ALA A 431 -2.91 -19.30 -28.64
CA ALA A 431 -2.90 -20.10 -29.86
C ALA A 431 -1.47 -20.56 -30.16
N ILE A 432 -1.30 -21.59 -31.00
CA ILE A 432 0.02 -22.09 -31.39
C ILE A 432 0.74 -21.01 -32.21
N PRO A 433 1.89 -20.46 -31.74
CA PRO A 433 2.62 -19.43 -32.45
C PRO A 433 3.34 -19.96 -33.69
N ASP A 434 3.53 -19.11 -34.70
CA ASP A 434 4.45 -19.42 -35.80
C ASP A 434 5.90 -19.18 -35.36
N VAL A 435 6.67 -20.26 -35.32
CA VAL A 435 8.06 -20.29 -34.84
C VAL A 435 9.07 -19.67 -35.83
N ASN A 436 8.62 -19.23 -37.01
CA ASN A 436 9.42 -18.59 -38.04
C ASN A 436 9.27 -17.06 -38.06
N TYR A 437 8.71 -16.45 -37.01
CA TYR A 437 8.59 -15.00 -36.88
C TYR A 437 9.33 -14.44 -35.65
N ILE A 438 9.87 -13.23 -35.81
CA ILE A 438 10.45 -12.41 -34.74
C ILE A 438 9.34 -11.55 -34.13
N GLY A 439 9.37 -11.38 -32.81
CA GLY A 439 8.61 -10.34 -32.13
C GLY A 439 7.34 -10.83 -31.43
N PRO A 440 7.02 -10.24 -30.26
CA PRO A 440 5.86 -10.62 -29.47
C PRO A 440 4.52 -10.12 -30.04
N GLU A 441 4.53 -9.36 -31.14
CA GLU A 441 3.33 -8.81 -31.77
C GLU A 441 2.48 -9.86 -32.49
N ARG A 442 3.09 -11.00 -32.84
CA ARG A 442 2.43 -12.11 -33.54
C ARG A 442 2.08 -13.29 -32.63
N VAL A 443 2.20 -13.10 -31.32
CA VAL A 443 1.84 -14.12 -30.33
C VAL A 443 0.78 -13.58 -29.40
N SER A 444 -0.18 -14.42 -29.03
CA SER A 444 -1.23 -14.12 -28.08
C SER A 444 -1.02 -14.90 -26.80
N PHE A 445 -1.48 -14.33 -25.68
CA PHE A 445 -1.47 -14.96 -24.35
C PHE A 445 -2.89 -15.00 -23.81
N ILE A 446 -3.20 -15.99 -22.97
CA ILE A 446 -4.52 -16.12 -22.33
C ILE A 446 -4.69 -15.04 -21.25
N VAL A 447 -3.62 -14.73 -20.52
CA VAL A 447 -3.55 -13.68 -19.49
C VAL A 447 -3.13 -12.32 -20.08
N GLN A 448 -3.44 -11.23 -19.35
CA GLN A 448 -3.09 -9.88 -19.79
C GLN A 448 -1.60 -9.56 -19.67
N ASP A 449 -0.93 -10.08 -18.63
CA ASP A 449 0.52 -10.00 -18.42
C ASP A 449 1.16 -11.41 -18.48
N PRO A 450 1.95 -11.74 -19.51
CA PRO A 450 2.58 -13.05 -19.64
C PRO A 450 3.58 -13.37 -18.51
N ASN A 451 4.03 -12.40 -17.72
CA ASN A 451 4.87 -12.66 -16.55
C ASN A 451 4.16 -13.52 -15.50
N GLU A 452 2.82 -13.49 -15.45
CA GLU A 452 2.03 -14.26 -14.49
C GLU A 452 2.33 -15.76 -14.56
N TYR A 453 2.54 -16.31 -15.77
CA TYR A 453 2.94 -17.70 -15.96
C TYR A 453 4.31 -17.99 -15.37
N CYS A 454 5.28 -17.11 -15.65
CA CYS A 454 6.65 -17.25 -15.18
C CYS A 454 6.68 -17.21 -13.65
N ILE A 455 6.04 -16.19 -13.06
CA ILE A 455 5.97 -15.94 -11.63
C ILE A 455 5.18 -17.03 -10.87
N GLY A 456 4.17 -17.60 -11.53
CA GLY A 456 3.40 -18.74 -11.01
C GLY A 456 4.32 -19.89 -10.61
N CYS A 457 5.25 -20.25 -11.51
CA CYS A 457 6.19 -21.36 -11.31
C CYS A 457 7.51 -20.93 -10.66
N HIS A 458 7.98 -19.70 -10.90
CA HIS A 458 9.24 -19.12 -10.41
C HIS A 458 8.97 -17.97 -9.42
N PRO A 459 8.49 -18.27 -8.20
CA PRO A 459 8.25 -17.25 -7.18
C PRO A 459 9.56 -16.62 -6.68
N GLY A 460 9.49 -15.40 -6.14
CA GLY A 460 10.64 -14.71 -5.58
C GLY A 460 11.45 -13.87 -6.58
N PHE A 461 11.05 -13.89 -7.86
CA PHE A 461 11.56 -12.99 -8.90
C PHE A 461 10.52 -11.93 -9.30
N THR A 462 9.50 -11.74 -8.46
CA THR A 462 8.43 -10.75 -8.57
C THR A 462 8.90 -9.40 -8.05
N GLY A 463 9.58 -8.63 -8.89
CA GLY A 463 10.17 -7.36 -8.46
C GLY A 463 11.60 -7.53 -7.95
N ASN A 464 12.36 -6.45 -8.07
CA ASN A 464 13.81 -6.34 -7.98
C ASN A 464 14.66 -7.49 -8.48
N HIS A 465 14.33 -7.88 -9.69
CA HIS A 465 15.13 -8.74 -10.50
C HIS A 465 15.25 -8.14 -11.91
N PRO A 466 16.44 -8.21 -12.55
CA PRO A 466 17.73 -8.60 -11.97
C PRO A 466 18.35 -7.56 -11.02
N ALA A 467 19.40 -7.98 -10.30
CA ALA A 467 20.32 -7.12 -9.53
C ALA A 467 19.68 -6.22 -8.45
N GLY A 468 18.57 -6.63 -7.84
CA GLY A 468 17.98 -5.83 -6.76
C GLY A 468 17.25 -4.58 -7.25
N VAL A 469 16.86 -4.50 -8.54
CA VAL A 469 16.02 -3.42 -9.11
C VAL A 469 14.94 -3.97 -10.03
N ASN A 470 13.71 -3.42 -9.94
CA ASN A 470 12.57 -3.90 -10.73
C ASN A 470 12.73 -3.53 -12.20
N HIS A 471 12.87 -4.54 -13.06
CA HIS A 471 12.98 -4.36 -14.50
C HIS A 471 11.68 -4.65 -15.25
N LEU A 472 10.60 -5.12 -14.61
CA LEU A 472 9.32 -5.45 -15.28
C LEU A 472 8.47 -4.20 -15.55
N VAL A 473 9.09 -3.18 -16.14
CA VAL A 473 8.54 -1.83 -16.34
C VAL A 473 8.64 -1.41 -17.81
N ALA A 474 7.99 -0.29 -18.15
CA ALA A 474 8.22 0.36 -19.44
C ALA A 474 9.64 0.96 -19.46
N PRO A 475 10.52 0.55 -20.39
CA PRO A 475 11.86 1.10 -20.45
C PRO A 475 11.86 2.58 -20.88
N SER A 476 12.90 3.32 -20.47
CA SER A 476 13.13 4.69 -20.94
C SER A 476 13.31 4.74 -22.47
N PRO A 477 13.10 5.90 -23.12
CA PRO A 477 13.29 6.04 -24.57
C PRO A 477 14.67 5.56 -25.04
N LYS A 478 15.72 5.80 -24.24
CA LYS A 478 17.08 5.35 -24.51
C LYS A 478 17.20 3.83 -24.51
N ILE A 479 16.67 3.17 -23.49
CA ILE A 479 16.67 1.70 -23.40
C ILE A 479 15.80 1.10 -24.50
N LYS A 480 14.63 1.69 -24.81
CA LYS A 480 13.80 1.27 -25.94
C LYS A 480 14.56 1.33 -27.27
N ALA A 481 15.37 2.36 -27.51
CA ALA A 481 16.21 2.45 -28.70
C ALA A 481 17.28 1.34 -28.74
N ALA A 482 17.92 1.05 -27.60
CA ALA A 482 18.91 -0.03 -27.49
C ALA A 482 18.31 -1.42 -27.72
N VAL A 483 17.08 -1.64 -27.24
CA VAL A 483 16.31 -2.87 -27.46
C VAL A 483 15.88 -3.01 -28.92
N ARG A 484 15.41 -1.93 -29.55
CA ARG A 484 15.03 -1.93 -30.99
C ARG A 484 16.19 -2.29 -31.91
N THR A 485 17.42 -1.92 -31.55
CA THR A 485 18.62 -2.22 -32.33
C THR A 485 19.39 -3.46 -31.85
N SER A 486 18.83 -4.22 -30.90
CA SER A 486 19.50 -5.36 -30.26
C SER A 486 19.94 -6.43 -31.26
N VAL A 487 19.08 -6.78 -32.22
CA VAL A 487 19.41 -7.75 -33.26
C VAL A 487 20.59 -7.28 -34.11
N GLN A 488 20.63 -6.00 -34.51
CA GLN A 488 21.72 -5.46 -35.31
C GLN A 488 23.01 -5.29 -34.50
N ARG A 489 22.91 -4.86 -33.24
CA ARG A 489 24.07 -4.51 -32.40
C ARG A 489 24.73 -5.72 -31.75
N ILE A 490 23.92 -6.65 -31.24
CA ILE A 490 24.38 -7.77 -30.44
C ILE A 490 23.91 -9.13 -30.97
N GLY A 491 23.18 -9.17 -32.09
CA GLY A 491 22.73 -10.42 -32.71
C GLY A 491 21.61 -11.14 -31.96
N VAL A 492 21.02 -10.50 -30.94
CA VAL A 492 20.04 -11.13 -30.04
C VAL A 492 18.78 -10.30 -29.99
N GLU A 493 17.63 -10.95 -30.08
CA GLU A 493 16.33 -10.30 -29.86
C GLU A 493 16.04 -10.15 -28.36
N LEU A 494 15.67 -8.95 -27.95
CA LEU A 494 15.15 -8.64 -26.61
C LEU A 494 13.68 -8.20 -26.73
N PRO A 495 12.71 -9.13 -26.66
CA PRO A 495 11.31 -8.80 -26.93
C PRO A 495 10.70 -7.94 -25.82
N LEU A 496 9.88 -6.95 -26.18
CA LEU A 496 9.04 -6.18 -25.25
C LEU A 496 7.57 -6.50 -25.49
N TYR A 497 6.81 -6.82 -24.45
CA TYR A 497 5.37 -7.06 -24.58
C TYR A 497 4.60 -5.79 -24.19
N LYS A 498 3.74 -5.29 -25.09
CA LYS A 498 3.01 -4.01 -24.92
C LYS A 498 3.92 -2.86 -24.47
N GLY A 499 5.15 -2.83 -24.97
CA GLY A 499 6.15 -1.81 -24.66
C GLY A 499 6.79 -1.90 -23.27
N LYS A 500 6.58 -2.99 -22.52
CA LYS A 500 7.21 -3.27 -21.23
C LYS A 500 8.25 -4.40 -21.34
N ILE A 501 9.26 -4.34 -20.48
CA ILE A 501 10.18 -5.45 -20.25
C ILE A 501 9.42 -6.55 -19.48
N ILE A 502 9.60 -7.79 -19.90
CA ILE A 502 9.00 -8.98 -19.29
C ILE A 502 10.10 -10.01 -18.97
N CYS A 503 9.79 -11.06 -18.22
CA CYS A 503 10.73 -12.14 -17.93
C CYS A 503 11.36 -12.70 -19.23
N ALA A 504 10.55 -12.83 -20.29
CA ALA A 504 10.99 -13.34 -21.59
C ALA A 504 11.91 -12.37 -22.38
N THR A 505 12.05 -11.12 -21.94
CA THR A 505 13.01 -10.16 -22.50
C THR A 505 14.45 -10.56 -22.18
N CYS A 506 14.68 -11.13 -20.99
CA CYS A 506 16.02 -11.55 -20.53
C CYS A 506 16.18 -13.07 -20.60
N HIS A 507 15.12 -13.83 -20.33
CA HIS A 507 15.08 -15.28 -20.35
C HIS A 507 14.43 -15.78 -21.63
N ASN A 508 14.94 -16.85 -22.23
CA ASN A 508 14.32 -17.51 -23.36
C ASN A 508 13.62 -18.78 -22.88
N PRO A 509 12.30 -18.76 -22.64
CA PRO A 509 11.60 -19.91 -22.06
C PRO A 509 11.55 -21.11 -23.00
N HIS A 510 11.96 -20.97 -24.25
CA HIS A 510 11.86 -22.04 -25.24
C HIS A 510 12.96 -23.10 -25.06
N GLN A 511 12.73 -24.29 -25.60
CA GLN A 511 13.74 -25.31 -25.82
C GLN A 511 14.57 -24.98 -27.08
N GLU A 512 15.84 -25.37 -27.12
CA GLU A 512 16.65 -25.30 -28.34
C GLU A 512 15.92 -25.92 -29.54
N GLY A 513 15.99 -25.26 -30.69
CA GLY A 513 15.39 -25.76 -31.93
C GLY A 513 13.89 -25.52 -32.08
N VAL A 514 13.20 -24.97 -31.07
CA VAL A 514 11.78 -24.57 -31.20
C VAL A 514 11.65 -23.34 -32.09
N ILE A 515 12.31 -22.24 -31.72
CA ILE A 515 12.35 -21.02 -32.54
C ILE A 515 13.37 -21.22 -33.66
N LYS A 516 12.98 -20.93 -34.91
CA LYS A 516 13.82 -21.16 -36.09
C LYS A 516 14.70 -19.96 -36.47
N ILE A 517 14.56 -18.85 -35.76
CA ILE A 517 15.31 -17.63 -36.01
C ILE A 517 16.42 -17.47 -34.97
N ASP A 518 17.67 -17.45 -35.42
CA ASP A 518 18.86 -17.44 -34.56
C ASP A 518 18.84 -16.36 -33.47
N ALA A 519 18.51 -15.11 -33.84
CA ALA A 519 18.48 -13.99 -32.91
C ALA A 519 17.44 -14.19 -31.78
N ALA A 520 16.31 -14.81 -32.11
CA ALA A 520 15.20 -15.07 -31.18
C ALA A 520 15.41 -16.37 -30.38
N ALA A 521 16.09 -17.36 -30.97
CA ALA A 521 16.42 -18.66 -30.38
C ALA A 521 17.59 -18.58 -29.38
N THR A 522 18.33 -17.48 -29.35
CA THR A 522 19.51 -17.38 -28.48
C THR A 522 19.16 -17.56 -26.99
N GLY A 523 19.93 -18.39 -26.28
CA GLY A 523 19.91 -18.49 -24.81
C GLY A 523 19.04 -19.60 -24.21
N THR A 524 18.33 -20.35 -25.05
CA THR A 524 17.45 -21.49 -24.73
C THR A 524 18.05 -22.53 -23.79
N GLU A 525 19.34 -22.86 -23.90
CA GLU A 525 19.99 -23.91 -23.06
C GLU A 525 21.02 -23.36 -22.08
N ARG A 526 21.07 -22.04 -21.88
CA ARG A 526 22.01 -21.45 -20.92
C ARG A 526 21.49 -21.62 -19.49
N ALA A 527 22.38 -21.43 -18.52
CA ALA A 527 21.99 -21.32 -17.12
C ALA A 527 20.91 -20.23 -16.99
N ASN A 528 19.79 -20.57 -16.33
CA ASN A 528 18.59 -19.74 -16.23
C ASN A 528 17.99 -19.29 -17.57
N LYS A 529 18.35 -19.94 -18.69
CA LYS A 529 17.90 -19.63 -20.04
C LYS A 529 18.17 -18.17 -20.47
N LEU A 530 19.26 -17.56 -20.02
CA LEU A 530 19.57 -16.16 -20.33
C LEU A 530 19.89 -15.94 -21.82
N ARG A 531 19.22 -14.97 -22.45
CA ARG A 531 19.44 -14.56 -23.85
C ARG A 531 20.85 -14.01 -24.10
N LEU A 532 21.47 -13.42 -23.09
CA LEU A 532 22.85 -12.93 -23.13
C LEU A 532 23.73 -13.78 -22.22
N LYS A 533 24.98 -14.03 -22.63
CA LYS A 533 25.93 -14.77 -21.79
C LYS A 533 26.36 -13.87 -20.63
N PRO A 534 26.32 -14.35 -19.37
CA PRO A 534 26.95 -13.64 -18.27
C PRO A 534 28.45 -13.51 -18.54
N GLY A 535 28.98 -12.29 -18.45
CA GLY A 535 30.42 -12.07 -18.50
C GLY A 535 31.11 -12.60 -17.24
N ARG A 536 32.46 -12.56 -17.20
CA ARG A 536 33.23 -12.90 -15.98
C ARG A 536 32.82 -12.08 -14.75
N ASN A 537 32.17 -10.92 -14.96
CA ASN A 537 31.71 -10.00 -13.92
C ASN A 537 30.17 -9.83 -13.86
N LEU A 538 29.36 -10.76 -14.41
CA LEU A 538 27.87 -10.70 -14.38
C LEU A 538 27.26 -9.41 -14.97
N SER A 539 27.99 -8.67 -15.81
CA SER A 539 27.55 -7.36 -16.34
C SER A 539 27.24 -7.37 -17.84
N THR A 540 27.59 -8.44 -18.56
CA THR A 540 27.40 -8.52 -20.01
C THR A 540 25.93 -8.67 -20.41
N GLU A 541 25.10 -9.20 -19.52
CA GLU A 541 23.65 -9.19 -19.66
C GLU A 541 23.06 -7.77 -19.60
N CYS A 542 23.61 -6.91 -18.74
CA CYS A 542 23.10 -5.55 -18.53
C CYS A 542 23.39 -4.64 -19.71
N ILE A 543 24.58 -4.73 -20.32
CA ILE A 543 25.00 -3.90 -21.47
C ILE A 543 24.19 -4.18 -22.75
N GLY A 544 23.42 -5.28 -22.75
CA GLY A 544 22.41 -5.54 -23.77
C GLY A 544 21.33 -4.46 -23.85
N CYS A 545 21.04 -3.79 -22.73
CA CYS A 545 20.10 -2.67 -22.66
C CYS A 545 20.81 -1.37 -22.27
N HIS A 546 21.73 -1.44 -21.31
CA HIS A 546 22.52 -0.35 -20.76
C HIS A 546 23.86 -0.18 -21.48
N TRP A 547 23.84 -0.13 -22.81
CA TRP A 547 25.05 -0.12 -23.65
C TRP A 547 25.95 1.13 -23.48
N ASP A 548 25.43 2.14 -22.79
CA ASP A 548 26.11 3.39 -22.43
C ASP A 548 26.81 3.35 -21.06
N LYS A 549 26.76 2.21 -20.39
CA LYS A 549 27.40 1.91 -19.10
C LYS A 549 28.49 0.88 -19.31
#